data_AF-X1KVW7-F1
#
_entry.id   AF-X1KVW7-F1
#
_cell.length_a   1.000
_cell.length_b   1.000
_cell.length_c   1.000
_cell.angle_alpha   90.00
_cell.angle_beta   90.00
_cell.angle_gamma   90.00
#
_symmetry.space_group_name_H-M   'P 1'
#
loop_
_entity.id
_entity.type
_entity.pdbx_description
1 polymer ?
#
loop_
_entity_poly.entity_id
_entity_poly.type
_entity_poly.pdbx_seq_one_letter_code
_entity_poly.pdbx_strand_id
1 'polypeptide(L)'
;MKKEGRGEADQLFSIFTKDFGKLEILGRAIRKITSKLRAGSDLFYLSEIEFIQGKTYKTLTDAILIDTFKKIRKDPERLNLICQIADALDSLLGWEQRDSAIWELLNESFQRLNNLKLEIVYYFFLWNLFSILG
;
A
#
# COMPACT_ATOMS: atom_id res chain seq x y z
N MET A 1 0.50 -0.43 3.04
CA MET A 1 0.36 0.67 4.02
C MET A 1 1.06 0.30 5.31
N LYS A 2 0.71 -0.82 5.93
CA LYS A 2 1.39 -1.31 7.14
C LYS A 2 1.75 -2.79 7.00
N LYS A 3 2.77 -3.22 7.73
CA LYS A 3 3.12 -4.63 7.89
C LYS A 3 3.45 -4.92 9.34
N GLU A 4 2.98 -6.05 9.85
CA GLU A 4 3.19 -6.48 11.23
C GLU A 4 3.63 -7.94 11.25
N GLY A 5 4.67 -8.26 12.04
CA GLY A 5 5.11 -9.64 12.20
C GLY A 5 4.08 -10.47 12.96
N ARG A 6 3.81 -11.69 12.48
CA ARG A 6 2.97 -12.67 13.18
C ARG A 6 3.77 -13.96 13.38
N GLY A 7 3.89 -14.41 14.64
CA GLY A 7 4.71 -15.58 14.99
C GLY A 7 6.17 -15.44 14.55
N GLU A 8 6.77 -16.53 14.08
CA GLU A 8 8.19 -16.55 13.67
C GLU A 8 8.42 -16.16 12.21
N ALA A 9 7.54 -16.56 11.29
CA ALA A 9 7.78 -16.45 9.86
C ALA A 9 6.68 -15.71 9.07
N ASP A 10 5.51 -15.49 9.68
CA ASP A 10 4.35 -14.90 8.99
C ASP A 10 4.35 -13.37 9.15
N GLN A 11 3.60 -12.69 8.30
CA GLN A 11 3.42 -11.24 8.35
C GLN A 11 2.01 -10.86 7.91
N LEU A 12 1.38 -9.96 8.65
CA LEU A 12 0.07 -9.39 8.34
C LEU A 12 0.27 -8.04 7.65
N PHE A 13 -0.48 -7.80 6.58
CA PHE A 13 -0.36 -6.58 5.78
C PHE A 13 -1.69 -5.84 5.75
N SER A 14 -1.66 -4.54 6.03
CA SER A 14 -2.73 -3.61 5.65
C SER A 14 -2.35 -2.99 4.31
N ILE A 15 -3.15 -3.27 3.29
CA ILE A 15 -2.92 -2.85 1.91
C ILE A 15 -4.17 -2.15 1.37
N PHE A 16 -3.97 -1.18 0.48
CA PHE A 16 -5.05 -0.61 -0.31
C PHE A 16 -4.97 -1.20 -1.71
N THR A 17 -6.09 -1.67 -2.23
CA THR A 17 -6.20 -2.35 -3.52
C THR A 17 -7.23 -1.66 -4.39
N LYS A 18 -7.00 -1.69 -5.70
CA LYS A 18 -7.93 -1.15 -6.69
C LYS A 18 -9.31 -1.81 -6.61
N ASP A 19 -9.33 -3.13 -6.45
CA ASP A 19 -10.55 -3.92 -6.67
C ASP A 19 -11.37 -4.12 -5.39
N PHE A 20 -10.73 -4.10 -4.23
CA PHE A 20 -11.38 -4.41 -2.95
C PHE A 20 -11.18 -3.30 -1.89
N GLY A 21 -10.51 -2.20 -2.24
CA GLY A 21 -10.18 -1.16 -1.27
C GLY A 21 -9.16 -1.62 -0.23
N LYS A 22 -9.32 -1.14 1.01
CA LYS A 22 -8.42 -1.48 2.12
C LYS A 22 -8.68 -2.90 2.62
N LEU A 23 -7.64 -3.73 2.62
CA LEU A 23 -7.67 -5.13 3.02
C LEU A 23 -6.60 -5.45 4.06
N GLU A 24 -6.89 -6.46 4.87
CA GLU A 24 -5.91 -7.14 5.71
C GLU A 24 -5.58 -8.53 5.13
N ILE A 25 -4.31 -8.78 4.83
CA ILE A 25 -3.86 -10.02 4.18
C ILE A 25 -2.68 -10.63 4.95
N LEU A 26 -2.77 -11.93 5.23
CA LEU A 26 -1.73 -12.72 5.86
C LEU A 26 -0.78 -13.33 4.82
N GLY A 27 0.49 -12.95 4.87
CA GLY A 27 1.58 -13.62 4.17
C GLY A 27 2.19 -14.73 5.04
N ARG A 28 1.93 -15.99 4.68
CA ARG A 28 2.45 -17.16 5.40
C ARG A 28 3.91 -17.43 5.04
N ALA A 29 4.72 -17.71 6.05
CA ALA A 29 6.15 -17.97 5.97
C ALA A 29 6.94 -16.95 5.12
N ILE A 30 6.42 -15.73 4.97
CA ILE A 30 6.94 -14.70 4.06
C ILE A 30 8.32 -14.17 4.48
N ARG A 31 8.67 -14.28 5.77
CA ARG A 31 9.99 -13.90 6.27
C ARG A 31 11.08 -14.93 6.00
N LYS A 32 10.73 -16.15 5.57
CA LYS A 32 11.73 -17.15 5.15
C LYS A 32 12.47 -16.65 3.90
N ILE A 33 13.79 -16.86 3.86
CA ILE A 33 14.63 -16.47 2.72
C ILE A 33 14.16 -17.15 1.42
N THR A 34 13.60 -18.36 1.52
CA THR A 34 13.08 -19.14 0.39
C THR A 34 11.68 -18.74 -0.06
N SER A 35 11.03 -17.77 0.59
CA SER A 35 9.66 -17.39 0.24
C SER A 35 9.61 -16.60 -1.06
N LYS A 36 8.82 -17.09 -2.02
CA LYS A 36 8.57 -16.41 -3.30
C LYS A 36 7.80 -15.10 -3.12
N LEU A 37 6.92 -15.03 -2.13
CA LEU A 37 6.07 -13.87 -1.86
C LEU A 37 6.87 -12.65 -1.37
N ARG A 38 8.05 -12.87 -0.78
CA ARG A 38 8.88 -11.80 -0.22
C ARG A 38 9.31 -10.77 -1.26
N ALA A 39 9.56 -11.20 -2.50
CA ALA A 39 10.03 -10.32 -3.56
C ALA A 39 8.97 -9.31 -4.02
N GLY A 40 7.69 -9.71 -3.97
CA GLY A 40 6.55 -8.89 -4.38
C GLY A 40 5.84 -8.15 -3.24
N SER A 41 6.23 -8.39 -1.98
CA SER A 41 5.47 -7.93 -0.82
C SER A 41 6.33 -7.18 0.18
N ASP A 42 6.44 -5.87 -0.01
CA ASP A 42 7.02 -4.96 0.96
C ASP A 42 6.21 -3.65 1.04
N LEU A 43 6.53 -2.80 2.02
CA LEU A 43 5.89 -1.49 2.17
C LEU A 43 6.09 -0.66 0.90
N PHE A 44 5.08 0.11 0.50
CA PHE A 44 5.19 1.04 -0.63
C PHE A 44 5.63 0.37 -1.94
N TYR A 45 5.28 -0.90 -2.15
CA TYR A 45 5.31 -1.54 -3.46
C TYR A 45 3.96 -1.37 -4.13
N LEU A 46 4.00 -1.17 -5.46
CA LEU A 46 2.88 -1.46 -6.32
C LEU A 46 3.07 -2.88 -6.81
N SER A 47 2.13 -3.75 -6.47
CA SER A 47 2.17 -5.16 -6.82
C SER A 47 0.79 -5.63 -7.24
N GLU A 48 0.76 -6.56 -8.19
CA GLU A 48 -0.39 -7.41 -8.44
C GLU A 48 -0.35 -8.55 -7.42
N ILE A 49 -1.49 -8.85 -6.81
CA ILE A 49 -1.57 -9.85 -5.75
C ILE A 49 -2.73 -10.80 -5.98
N GLU A 50 -2.51 -12.05 -5.58
CA GLU A 50 -3.55 -13.05 -5.48
C GLU A 50 -3.72 -13.46 -4.03
N PHE A 51 -4.96 -13.68 -3.62
CA PHE A 51 -5.26 -14.16 -2.28
C PHE A 51 -6.50 -15.05 -2.26
N ILE A 52 -6.56 -15.91 -1.25
CA ILE A 52 -7.74 -16.72 -0.95
C ILE A 52 -8.42 -16.22 0.32
N GLN A 53 -9.75 -16.31 0.37
CA GLN A 53 -10.50 -16.00 1.59
C GLN A 53 -10.38 -17.17 2.57
N GLY A 54 -9.68 -16.93 3.70
CA GLY A 54 -9.61 -17.88 4.80
C GLY A 54 -10.73 -17.65 5.83
N LYS A 55 -10.74 -18.49 6.88
CA LYS A 55 -11.71 -18.38 8.00
C LYS A 55 -11.50 -17.12 8.84
N THR A 56 -10.25 -16.73 9.06
CA THR A 56 -9.89 -15.56 9.90
C THR A 56 -9.28 -14.45 9.07
N TYR A 57 -8.31 -14.79 8.21
CA TYR A 57 -7.60 -13.83 7.36
C TYR A 57 -7.68 -14.25 5.89
N LYS A 58 -7.71 -13.26 5.00
CA LYS A 58 -7.32 -13.45 3.60
C LYS A 58 -5.84 -13.88 3.58
N THR A 59 -5.49 -14.91 2.82
CA THR A 59 -4.11 -15.42 2.75
C THR A 59 -3.51 -15.11 1.40
N LEU A 60 -2.35 -14.44 1.38
CA LEU A 60 -1.61 -14.12 0.17
C LEU A 60 -1.10 -15.42 -0.48
N THR A 61 -1.43 -15.62 -1.75
CA THR A 61 -1.01 -16.79 -2.54
C THR A 61 0.01 -16.44 -3.61
N ASP A 62 -0.06 -15.23 -4.17
CA ASP A 62 0.95 -14.71 -5.08
C ASP A 62 1.13 -13.19 -4.94
N ALA A 63 2.30 -12.69 -5.31
CA ALA A 63 2.62 -11.28 -5.33
C ALA A 63 3.66 -10.98 -6.43
N ILE A 64 3.22 -10.32 -7.50
CA ILE A 64 4.04 -9.91 -8.62
C ILE A 64 4.35 -8.43 -8.47
N LEU A 65 5.63 -8.11 -8.31
CA LEU A 65 6.11 -6.75 -8.19
C LEU A 65 5.95 -5.99 -9.52
N ILE A 66 5.19 -4.89 -9.51
CA ILE A 66 5.04 -3.99 -10.66
C ILE A 66 6.05 -2.83 -10.54
N ASP A 67 6.05 -2.13 -9.40
CA ASP A 67 6.98 -1.03 -9.15
C ASP A 67 7.36 -0.93 -7.67
N THR A 68 8.62 -0.58 -7.43
CA THR A 68 9.17 -0.30 -6.10
C THR A 68 9.30 1.20 -5.84
N PHE A 69 9.02 2.06 -6.84
CA PHE A 69 9.23 3.49 -6.79
C PHE A 69 10.67 3.85 -6.36
N LYS A 70 11.67 3.27 -7.03
CA LYS A 70 13.10 3.36 -6.64
C LYS A 70 13.58 4.78 -6.36
N LYS A 71 13.12 5.77 -7.13
CA LYS A 71 13.49 7.19 -6.95
C LYS A 71 12.98 7.72 -5.61
N ILE A 72 11.75 7.39 -5.25
CA ILE A 72 11.13 7.80 -4.00
C ILE A 72 11.85 7.13 -2.81
N ARG A 73 12.17 5.84 -2.92
CA ARG A 73 12.86 5.11 -1.84
C ARG A 73 14.26 5.61 -1.50
N LYS A 74 14.97 6.20 -2.46
CA LYS A 74 16.32 6.72 -2.26
C LYS A 74 16.34 8.08 -1.58
N ASP A 75 15.18 8.72 -1.46
CA ASP A 75 15.02 10.08 -0.98
C ASP A 75 14.23 10.06 0.34
N PRO A 76 14.88 10.37 1.48
CA PRO A 76 14.24 10.31 2.80
C PRO A 76 13.00 11.20 2.91
N GLU A 77 12.99 12.38 2.27
CA GLU A 77 11.87 13.31 2.34
C GLU A 77 10.66 12.77 1.57
N ARG A 78 10.90 12.21 0.38
CA ARG A 78 9.84 11.54 -0.38
C ARG A 78 9.30 10.31 0.33
N LEU A 79 10.17 9.54 0.98
CA LEU A 79 9.76 8.38 1.77
C LEU A 79 8.86 8.81 2.94
N ASN A 80 9.24 9.88 3.64
CA ASN A 80 8.43 10.46 4.72
C ASN A 80 7.05 10.93 4.22
N LEU A 81 6.97 11.51 3.01
CA LEU A 81 5.70 11.89 2.42
C LEU A 81 4.80 10.67 2.14
N ILE A 82 5.36 9.59 1.57
CA ILE A 82 4.60 8.37 1.33
C ILE A 82 4.10 7.77 2.65
N CYS A 83 4.91 7.80 3.73
CA CYS A 83 4.45 7.37 5.05
C CYS A 83 3.22 8.17 5.50
N GLN A 84 3.26 9.49 5.41
CA GLN A 84 2.13 10.36 5.76
C GLN A 84 0.88 10.05 4.94
N ILE A 85 1.03 9.87 3.62
CA ILE A 85 -0.08 9.47 2.73
C ILE A 85 -0.65 8.12 3.16
N ALA A 86 0.21 7.13 3.44
CA ALA A 86 -0.21 5.80 3.85
C ALA A 86 -0.94 5.81 5.21
N ASP A 87 -0.49 6.62 6.17
CA ASP A 87 -1.14 6.76 7.48
C ASP A 87 -2.48 7.51 7.38
N ALA A 88 -2.59 8.52 6.50
CA ALA A 88 -3.85 9.20 6.22
C ALA A 88 -4.88 8.23 5.63
N LEU A 89 -4.49 7.43 4.64
CA LEU A 89 -5.36 6.39 4.08
C LEU A 89 -5.74 5.33 5.11
N ASP A 90 -4.79 4.92 5.96
CA ASP A 90 -5.06 3.89 6.96
C ASP A 90 -6.05 4.36 8.03
N SER A 91 -6.02 5.65 8.38
CA SER A 91 -6.91 6.23 9.39
C SER A 91 -8.27 6.66 8.84
N LEU A 92 -8.34 7.11 7.59
CA LEU A 92 -9.57 7.68 7.01
C LEU A 92 -10.41 6.67 6.23
N LEU A 93 -9.83 5.59 5.70
CA LEU A 93 -10.57 4.64 4.87
C LEU A 93 -11.16 3.48 5.66
N GLY A 94 -12.40 3.14 5.32
CA GLY A 94 -13.06 1.92 5.77
C GLY A 94 -12.48 0.65 5.14
N TRP A 95 -12.76 -0.49 5.76
CA TRP A 95 -12.35 -1.81 5.27
C TRP A 95 -13.26 -2.28 4.13
N GLU A 96 -12.67 -2.95 3.15
CA GLU A 96 -13.36 -3.62 2.02
C GLU A 96 -14.28 -2.70 1.19
N GLN A 97 -14.00 -1.39 1.21
CA GLN A 97 -14.71 -0.38 0.45
C GLN A 97 -13.92 -0.02 -0.80
N ARG A 98 -14.39 -0.50 -1.96
CA ARG A 98 -13.78 -0.14 -3.24
C ARG A 98 -14.05 1.31 -3.57
N ASP A 99 -12.99 2.07 -3.77
CA ASP A 99 -13.05 3.45 -4.25
C ASP A 99 -12.01 3.67 -5.36
N SER A 100 -12.51 3.72 -6.61
CA SER A 100 -11.66 3.95 -7.78
C SER A 100 -11.09 5.36 -7.80
N ALA A 101 -11.80 6.36 -7.26
CA ALA A 101 -11.32 7.75 -7.25
C ALA A 101 -10.11 7.88 -6.32
N ILE A 102 -10.13 7.22 -5.17
CA ILE A 102 -8.98 7.21 -4.24
C ILE A 102 -7.80 6.45 -4.84
N TRP A 103 -8.06 5.35 -5.55
CA TRP A 103 -7.01 4.62 -6.28
C TRP A 103 -6.35 5.47 -7.37
N GLU A 104 -7.15 6.20 -8.15
CA GLU A 104 -6.66 7.12 -9.18
C GLU A 104 -5.86 8.27 -8.55
N LEU A 105 -6.37 8.87 -7.47
CA LEU A 105 -5.70 9.93 -6.72
C LEU A 105 -4.32 9.49 -6.20
N LEU A 106 -4.21 8.25 -5.70
CA LEU A 106 -2.94 7.68 -5.26
C LEU A 106 -1.92 7.57 -6.39
N ASN A 107 -2.34 7.01 -7.52
CA ASN A 107 -1.47 6.87 -8.69
C ASN A 107 -1.01 8.23 -9.20
N GLU A 108 -1.93 9.20 -9.29
CA GLU A 108 -1.61 10.55 -9.72
C GLU A 108 -0.63 11.24 -8.77
N SER A 109 -0.84 11.09 -7.45
CA SER A 109 0.04 11.66 -6.44
C SER A 109 1.46 11.08 -6.52
N PHE A 110 1.59 9.77 -6.74
CA PHE A 110 2.90 9.12 -6.91
C PHE A 110 3.59 9.50 -8.23
N GLN A 111 2.84 9.76 -9.30
CA GLN A 111 3.42 10.31 -10.53
C GLN A 111 3.94 11.74 -10.29
N ARG A 112 3.17 12.59 -9.61
CA ARG A 112 3.51 13.99 -9.30
C ARG A 112 4.72 14.10 -8.37
N LEU A 113 4.93 13.14 -7.45
CA LEU A 113 6.10 13.04 -6.57
C LEU A 113 7.46 13.07 -7.29
N ASN A 114 7.49 12.67 -8.56
CA ASN A 114 8.71 12.69 -9.35
C ASN A 114 9.06 14.08 -9.91
N ASN A 115 8.08 14.97 -10.07
CA ASN A 115 8.20 16.20 -10.86
C ASN A 115 7.91 17.49 -10.08
N LEU A 116 7.20 17.41 -8.94
CA LEU A 116 6.76 18.56 -8.15
C LEU A 116 7.39 18.58 -6.76
N LYS A 117 7.30 19.74 -6.08
CA LYS A 117 7.69 19.89 -4.68
C LYS A 117 6.79 19.04 -3.79
N LEU A 118 7.38 18.42 -2.76
CA LEU A 118 6.70 17.46 -1.87
C LEU A 118 5.47 18.07 -1.17
N GLU A 119 5.61 19.30 -0.67
CA GLU A 119 4.52 20.03 -0.01
C GLU A 119 3.30 20.17 -0.92
N ILE A 120 3.51 20.55 -2.19
CA ILE A 120 2.43 20.71 -3.16
C ILE A 120 1.71 19.39 -3.40
N VAL A 121 2.47 18.29 -3.52
CA VAL A 121 1.88 16.96 -3.71
C VAL A 121 1.09 16.51 -2.49
N TYR A 122 1.61 16.78 -1.29
CA TYR A 122 0.92 16.45 -0.03
C TYR A 122 -0.44 17.15 0.07
N TYR A 123 -0.42 18.46 -0.15
CA TYR A 123 -1.59 19.30 -0.13
C TYR A 123 -2.60 18.89 -1.19
N PHE A 124 -2.14 18.69 -2.43
CA PHE A 124 -2.97 18.16 -3.51
C PHE A 124 -3.64 16.84 -3.09
N PHE A 125 -2.89 15.89 -2.54
CA PHE A 125 -3.42 14.62 -2.09
C PHE A 125 -4.49 14.79 -1.01
N LEU A 126 -4.19 15.54 0.06
CA LEU A 126 -5.11 15.72 1.19
C LEU A 126 -6.40 16.42 0.77
N TRP A 127 -6.32 17.51 0.01
CA TRP A 127 -7.51 18.25 -0.40
C TRP A 127 -8.44 17.40 -1.27
N ASN A 128 -7.89 16.65 -2.22
CA ASN A 128 -8.70 15.75 -3.04
C ASN A 128 -9.23 14.57 -2.24
N LEU A 129 -8.45 14.02 -1.29
CA LEU A 129 -8.93 12.94 -0.42
C LEU A 129 -10.13 13.40 0.41
N PHE A 130 -10.05 14.56 1.06
CA PHE A 130 -11.19 15.10 1.80
C PHE A 130 -12.40 15.38 0.91
N SER A 131 -12.17 15.92 -0.29
CA SER A 131 -13.26 16.14 -1.25
C SER A 131 -13.95 14.85 -1.69
N ILE A 132 -13.24 13.72 -1.77
CA ILE A 132 -13.82 12.42 -2.11
C ILE A 132 -14.60 11.85 -0.92
N LEU A 133 -14.10 12.04 0.30
CA LEU A 133 -14.72 11.50 1.51
C LEU A 133 -15.99 12.26 1.94
N GLY A 134 -16.16 13.51 1.50
CA GLY A 134 -17.33 14.35 1.80
C GLY A 134 -17.11 15.28 2.98
#